data_AF-A0A4Q3XWJ0-F1
#
_entry.id   AF-A0A4Q3XWJ0-F1
#
_cell.length_a   1.000
_cell.length_b   1.000
_cell.length_c   1.000
_cell.angle_alpha   90.00
_cell.angle_beta   90.00
_cell.angle_gamma   90.00
#
_symmetry.space_group_name_H-M   'P 1'
#
loop_
_entity.id
_entity.type
_entity.pdbx_description
1 polymer ?
#
loop_
_entity_poly.entity_id
_entity_poly.type
_entity_poly.pdbx_seq_one_letter_code
_entity_poly.pdbx_strand_id
1 'polypeptide(L)'
;MFDSEVLLPDLWDILGAVPVTLAMALGIFVFSTMIGSLFAMVEYRRIPLLRELVVAYKVIFKGVPMVIVIFLAYYGLPPTSRFLTSLVGIDYNGHSTPNWITLIVALTLCVSAFQAEVVKG
;
A
#
# COMPACT_ATOMS: atom_id res chain seq x y z
N MET A 1 22.79 -27.44 -20.97
CA MET A 1 22.18 -27.16 -19.64
C MET A 1 21.56 -25.76 -19.53
N PHE A 2 21.60 -24.93 -20.59
CA PHE A 2 20.68 -23.80 -20.77
C PHE A 2 19.89 -24.09 -22.05
N ASP A 3 18.56 -24.16 -21.94
CA ASP A 3 17.68 -24.48 -23.07
C ASP A 3 17.08 -23.18 -23.61
N SER A 4 17.75 -22.57 -24.59
CA SER A 4 17.38 -21.25 -25.12
C SER A 4 16.01 -21.24 -25.79
N GLU A 5 15.52 -22.40 -26.25
CA GLU A 5 14.19 -22.56 -26.83
C GLU A 5 13.08 -22.38 -25.80
N VAL A 6 13.36 -22.61 -24.51
CA VAL A 6 12.41 -22.40 -23.40
C VAL A 6 12.59 -21.01 -22.77
N LEU A 7 13.84 -20.57 -22.60
CA LEU A 7 14.15 -19.33 -21.88
C LEU A 7 13.71 -18.06 -22.60
N LEU A 8 13.77 -18.03 -23.94
CA LEU A 8 13.42 -16.84 -24.72
C LEU A 8 11.90 -16.55 -24.71
N PRO A 9 11.01 -17.55 -24.89
CA PRO A 9 9.57 -17.38 -24.69
C PRO A 9 9.22 -16.94 -23.26
N ASP A 10 9.76 -17.61 -22.25
CA ASP A 10 9.49 -17.29 -20.84
C ASP A 10 9.90 -15.85 -20.50
N LEU A 11 11.03 -15.40 -21.02
CA LEU A 11 11.49 -14.02 -20.85
C LEU A 11 10.49 -13.02 -21.44
N TRP A 12 9.95 -13.30 -22.61
CA TRP A 12 9.00 -12.41 -23.29
C TRP A 12 7.66 -12.37 -22.53
N ASP A 13 7.20 -13.51 -22.03
CA ASP A 13 5.99 -13.61 -21.22
C ASP A 13 6.11 -12.84 -19.90
N ILE A 14 7.26 -12.95 -19.21
CA ILE A 14 7.53 -12.18 -17.99
C ILE A 14 7.58 -10.67 -18.28
N LEU A 15 8.13 -10.27 -19.43
CA LEU A 15 8.14 -8.87 -19.86
C LEU A 15 6.72 -8.28 -19.97
N GLY A 16 5.72 -9.11 -20.27
CA GLY A 16 4.30 -8.72 -20.26
C GLY A 16 3.79 -8.22 -18.92
N ALA A 17 4.41 -8.61 -17.79
CA ALA A 17 4.03 -8.14 -16.45
C ALA A 17 4.64 -6.77 -16.10
N VAL A 18 5.68 -6.32 -16.81
CA VAL A 18 6.40 -5.07 -16.53
C VAL A 18 5.49 -3.84 -16.56
N PRO A 19 4.62 -3.64 -17.56
CA PRO A 19 3.77 -2.43 -17.61
C PRO A 19 2.81 -2.34 -16.43
N VAL A 20 2.21 -3.46 -16.02
CA VAL A 20 1.24 -3.49 -14.92
C VAL A 20 1.94 -3.23 -13.58
N THR A 21 3.07 -3.89 -13.34
CA THR A 21 3.86 -3.67 -12.12
C THR A 21 4.36 -2.22 -12.01
N LEU A 22 4.79 -1.62 -13.12
CA LEU A 22 5.20 -0.22 -13.17
C LEU A 22 4.03 0.73 -12.91
N ALA A 23 2.86 0.46 -13.50
CA ALA A 23 1.65 1.25 -13.25
C ALA A 23 1.24 1.22 -11.76
N MET A 24 1.30 0.05 -11.13
CA MET A 24 1.03 -0.11 -9.70
C MET A 24 2.06 0.64 -8.85
N ALA A 25 3.35 0.52 -9.17
CA ALA A 25 4.43 1.21 -8.46
C ALA A 25 4.28 2.73 -8.54
N LEU A 26 3.97 3.27 -9.71
CA LEU A 26 3.71 4.70 -9.91
C LEU A 26 2.48 5.15 -9.12
N GLY A 27 1.39 4.37 -9.14
CA GLY A 27 0.20 4.65 -8.35
C GLY A 27 0.51 4.72 -6.85
N ILE A 28 1.19 3.70 -6.32
CA ILE A 28 1.62 3.65 -4.91
C ILE A 28 2.49 4.85 -4.58
N PHE A 29 3.45 5.19 -5.44
CA PHE A 29 4.33 6.34 -5.25
C PHE A 29 3.51 7.63 -5.10
N VAL A 30 2.64 7.94 -6.07
CA VAL A 30 1.81 9.16 -6.05
C VAL A 30 0.94 9.23 -4.79
N PHE A 31 0.19 8.17 -4.48
CA PHE A 31 -0.70 8.18 -3.31
C PHE A 31 0.07 8.25 -2.00
N SER A 32 1.18 7.53 -1.88
CA SER A 32 2.00 7.58 -0.67
C SER A 32 2.71 8.93 -0.50
N THR A 33 3.01 9.65 -1.58
CA THR A 33 3.54 11.03 -1.51
C THR A 33 2.50 11.99 -1.00
N MET A 34 1.27 11.90 -1.50
CA MET A 34 0.17 12.76 -1.04
C MET A 34 -0.09 12.54 0.46
N ILE A 35 -0.15 11.30 0.92
CA ILE A 35 -0.38 10.99 2.34
C ILE A 35 0.83 11.37 3.19
N GLY A 36 2.05 11.03 2.74
CA GLY A 36 3.28 11.34 3.45
C GLY A 36 3.50 12.84 3.63
N SER A 37 3.24 13.64 2.58
CA SER A 37 3.31 15.10 2.67
C SER A 37 2.28 15.69 3.63
N LEU A 38 1.06 15.13 3.70
CA LEU A 38 0.07 15.53 4.68
C LEU A 38 0.55 15.26 6.12
N PHE A 39 1.13 14.09 6.38
CA PHE A 39 1.73 13.76 7.67
C PHE A 39 2.89 14.68 8.05
N ALA A 40 3.78 14.98 7.11
CA ALA A 40 4.86 15.94 7.31
C ALA A 40 4.31 17.33 7.70
N MET A 41 3.24 17.78 7.04
CA MET A 41 2.58 19.05 7.32
C MET A 41 1.96 19.08 8.73
N VAL A 42 1.34 17.98 9.17
CA VAL A 42 0.78 17.85 10.53
C VAL A 42 1.87 17.97 11.59
N GLU A 43 3.01 17.32 11.38
CA GLU A 43 4.16 17.42 12.28
C GLU A 43 4.77 18.82 12.28
N TYR A 44 4.85 19.47 11.11
CA TYR A 44 5.37 20.84 10.98
C TYR A 44 4.51 21.85 11.75
N ARG A 45 3.18 21.74 11.66
CA ARG A 45 2.25 22.63 12.39
C ARG A 45 2.17 22.35 13.90
N ARG A 46 2.86 21.31 14.40
CA ARG A 46 2.92 20.95 15.83
C ARG A 46 1.54 20.82 16.52
N ILE A 47 0.53 20.35 15.79
CA ILE A 47 -0.80 20.10 16.38
C ILE A 47 -0.67 18.93 17.37
N PRO A 48 -0.88 19.13 18.69
CA PRO A 48 -0.40 18.19 19.72
C PRO A 48 -0.96 16.77 19.56
N LEU A 49 -2.28 16.63 19.43
CA LEU A 49 -2.95 15.32 19.29
C LEU A 49 -2.66 14.65 17.93
N LEU A 50 -2.75 15.43 16.85
CA LEU A 50 -2.61 14.91 15.49
C LEU A 50 -1.17 14.47 15.20
N ARG A 51 -0.19 15.19 15.78
CA ARG A 51 1.23 14.83 15.69
C ARG A 51 1.50 13.49 16.34
N GLU A 52 0.94 13.23 17.52
CA GLU A 52 1.16 11.97 18.24
C GLU A 52 0.59 10.77 17.46
N LEU A 53 -0.60 10.93 16.87
CA LEU A 53 -1.19 9.91 15.98
C LEU A 53 -0.30 9.63 14.76
N VAL A 54 0.22 10.68 14.10
CA VAL A 54 1.12 10.52 12.95
C VAL A 54 2.43 9.84 13.36
N VAL A 55 3.00 10.19 14.50
CA VAL A 55 4.21 9.54 15.01
C VAL A 55 3.95 8.07 15.31
N ALA A 56 2.85 7.74 15.98
CA ALA A 56 2.47 6.36 16.26
C ALA A 56 2.28 5.55 14.97
N TYR A 57 1.56 6.10 14.00
CA TYR A 57 1.39 5.51 12.67
C TYR A 57 2.73 5.19 12.02
N LYS A 58 3.65 6.16 11.95
CA LYS A 58 4.95 5.96 11.31
C LYS A 58 5.79 4.90 12.01
N VAL A 59 5.80 4.89 13.34
CA VAL A 59 6.55 3.89 14.12
C VAL A 59 6.04 2.48 13.81
N ILE A 60 4.72 2.29 13.75
CA ILE A 60 4.12 1.00 13.42
C ILE A 60 4.48 0.57 12.00
N PHE A 61 4.19 1.41 11.00
CA PHE A 61 4.34 1.03 9.59
C PHE A 61 5.79 0.95 9.12
N LYS A 62 6.71 1.66 9.77
CA LYS A 62 8.16 1.52 9.52
C LYS A 62 8.81 0.39 10.33
N GLY A 63 8.23 0.02 11.47
CA GLY A 63 8.73 -1.04 12.34
C GLY A 63 8.27 -2.44 11.92
N VAL A 64 7.13 -2.54 11.25
CA VAL A 64 6.58 -3.82 10.77
C VAL A 64 7.12 -4.16 9.37
N PRO A 65 7.60 -5.39 9.13
CA PRO A 65 7.98 -5.86 7.80
C PRO A 65 6.88 -5.66 6.75
N MET A 66 7.23 -5.14 5.57
CA MET A 66 6.27 -4.88 4.48
C MET A 66 5.40 -6.09 4.13
N VAL A 67 5.99 -7.29 4.11
CA VAL A 67 5.28 -8.54 3.81
C VAL A 67 4.16 -8.79 4.83
N ILE A 68 4.35 -8.45 6.11
CA ILE A 68 3.32 -8.58 7.14
C ILE A 68 2.16 -7.61 6.86
N VAL A 69 2.45 -6.38 6.44
CA VAL A 69 1.41 -5.40 6.08
C VAL A 69 0.59 -5.89 4.88
N ILE A 70 1.25 -6.48 3.87
CA ILE A 70 0.56 -7.08 2.72
C ILE A 70 -0.35 -8.21 3.17
N PHE A 71 0.12 -9.13 4.03
CA PHE A 71 -0.72 -10.21 4.53
C PHE A 71 -1.87 -9.72 5.39
N LEU A 72 -1.62 -8.73 6.27
CA LEU A 72 -2.65 -8.14 7.09
C LEU A 72 -3.73 -7.49 6.24
N ALA A 73 -3.36 -6.78 5.17
CA ALA A 73 -4.32 -6.19 4.24
C ALA A 73 -5.07 -7.27 3.46
N TYR A 74 -4.36 -8.30 2.96
CA TYR A 74 -4.94 -9.38 2.17
C TYR A 74 -6.00 -10.16 2.94
N TYR A 75 -5.73 -10.53 4.20
CA TYR A 75 -6.67 -11.28 5.02
C TYR A 75 -7.62 -10.39 5.84
N GLY A 76 -7.23 -9.14 6.13
CA GLY A 76 -7.98 -8.23 6.99
C GLY A 76 -8.94 -7.31 6.25
N LEU A 77 -8.59 -6.78 5.07
CA LEU A 77 -9.48 -5.84 4.35
C LEU A 77 -10.82 -6.45 3.95
N PRO A 78 -10.92 -7.72 3.47
CA PRO A 78 -12.21 -8.31 3.10
C PRO A 78 -13.24 -8.36 4.24
N PRO A 79 -12.94 -8.91 5.43
CA PRO A 79 -13.90 -8.90 6.54
C PRO A 79 -14.17 -7.49 7.09
N THR A 80 -13.14 -6.62 7.16
CA THR A 80 -13.30 -5.25 7.65
C THR A 80 -14.18 -4.41 6.73
N SER A 81 -14.01 -4.50 5.41
CA SER A 81 -14.86 -3.80 4.44
C SER A 81 -16.31 -4.27 4.47
N ARG A 82 -16.55 -5.58 4.63
CA ARG A 82 -17.91 -6.12 4.83
C ARG A 82 -18.56 -5.56 6.09
N PHE A 83 -17.83 -5.52 7.20
CA PHE A 83 -18.33 -4.94 8.45
C PHE A 83 -18.66 -3.45 8.29
N LEU A 84 -17.76 -2.66 7.70
CA LEU A 84 -17.97 -1.22 7.42
C LEU A 84 -19.19 -0.96 6.54
N THR A 85 -19.36 -1.74 5.47
CA THR A 85 -20.48 -1.56 4.53
C THR A 85 -21.82 -1.99 5.14
N SER A 86 -21.83 -3.03 5.99
CA SER A 86 -23.03 -3.41 6.74
C SER A 86 -23.54 -2.32 7.70
N LEU A 87 -22.64 -1.50 8.27
CA LEU A 87 -23.03 -0.37 9.12
C LEU A 87 -23.74 0.74 8.32
N VAL A 88 -23.41 0.86 7.03
CA VAL A 88 -24.02 1.81 6.09
C VAL A 88 -25.26 1.21 5.41
N GLY A 89 -25.59 -0.06 5.68
CA GLY A 89 -26.72 -0.76 5.07
C GLY A 89 -26.47 -1.25 3.64
N ILE A 90 -25.19 -1.37 3.23
CA ILE A 90 -24.78 -1.86 1.92
C ILE A 90 -24.18 -3.26 2.09
N ASP A 91 -24.76 -4.27 1.43
CA ASP A 91 -24.20 -5.62 1.41
C ASP A 91 -23.12 -5.73 0.33
N TYR A 92 -21.87 -5.45 0.72
CA TYR A 92 -20.71 -5.62 -0.14
C TYR A 92 -19.86 -6.81 0.30
N ASN A 93 -19.56 -7.73 -0.62
CA ASN A 93 -18.64 -8.82 -0.36
C ASN A 93 -17.20 -8.36 -0.59
N GLY A 94 -16.49 -8.05 0.50
CA GLY A 94 -15.09 -7.63 0.46
C GLY A 94 -14.13 -8.61 -0.23
N HIS A 95 -14.47 -9.90 -0.29
CA HIS A 95 -13.66 -10.91 -0.99
C HIS A 95 -13.71 -10.80 -2.52
N SER A 96 -14.68 -10.06 -3.05
CA SER A 96 -14.75 -9.76 -4.49
C SER A 96 -13.80 -8.64 -4.90
N THR A 97 -13.07 -8.02 -3.96
CA THR A 97 -12.07 -7.00 -4.27
C THR A 97 -10.87 -7.64 -5.00
N PRO A 98 -10.44 -7.07 -6.14
CA PRO A 98 -9.23 -7.53 -6.82
C PRO A 98 -7.98 -7.42 -5.95
N ASN A 99 -7.14 -8.46 -5.95
CA ASN A 99 -5.92 -8.53 -5.12
C ASN A 99 -4.96 -7.35 -5.33
N TRP A 100 -4.88 -6.81 -6.55
CA TRP A 100 -4.01 -5.68 -6.87
C TRP A 100 -4.43 -4.40 -6.13
N ILE A 101 -5.73 -4.20 -5.84
CA ILE A 101 -6.22 -3.05 -5.07
C ILE A 101 -5.76 -3.17 -3.62
N THR A 102 -5.95 -4.34 -3.02
CA THR A 102 -5.49 -4.65 -1.66
C THR A 102 -3.99 -4.40 -1.51
N LEU A 103 -3.21 -4.78 -2.52
CA LEU A 103 -1.77 -4.55 -2.54
C LEU A 103 -1.41 -3.07 -2.64
N ILE A 104 -2.08 -2.29 -3.50
CA ILE A 104 -1.88 -0.84 -3.58
C ILE A 104 -2.20 -0.17 -2.24
N VAL A 105 -3.32 -0.53 -1.61
CA VAL A 105 -3.70 0.05 -0.30
C VAL A 105 -2.66 -0.29 0.77
N ALA A 106 -2.26 -1.55 0.88
CA ALA A 106 -1.27 -2.01 1.84
C ALA A 106 0.07 -1.26 1.72
N LEU A 107 0.59 -1.21 0.49
CA LEU A 107 1.87 -0.57 0.22
C LEU A 107 1.79 0.95 0.31
N THR A 108 0.69 1.57 -0.10
CA THR A 108 0.49 3.02 0.06
C THR A 108 0.56 3.42 1.53
N LEU A 109 -0.09 2.66 2.42
CA LEU A 109 -0.02 2.91 3.86
C LEU A 109 1.42 2.77 4.37
N CYS A 110 2.10 1.67 4.05
CA CYS A 110 3.47 1.46 4.51
C CYS A 110 4.44 2.54 3.97
N VAL A 111 4.44 2.79 2.66
CA VAL A 111 5.36 3.73 1.99
C VAL A 111 5.10 5.18 2.39
N SER A 112 3.84 5.56 2.68
CA SER A 112 3.52 6.92 3.12
C SER A 112 4.19 7.28 4.44
N ALA A 113 4.42 6.31 5.32
CA ALA A 113 5.17 6.52 6.56
C ALA A 113 6.63 6.92 6.30
N PHE A 114 7.27 6.31 5.30
CA PHE A 114 8.62 6.67 4.87
C PHE A 114 8.63 8.01 4.12
N GLN A 115 7.67 8.25 3.23
CA GLN A 115 7.57 9.52 2.51
C GLN A 115 7.36 10.72 3.44
N ALA A 116 6.62 10.54 4.55
CA ALA A 116 6.44 11.60 5.52
C ALA A 116 7.76 12.10 6.13
N GLU A 117 8.79 11.25 6.22
CA GLU A 117 10.12 11.69 6.66
C GLU A 117 10.91 12.32 5.53
N VAL A 118 10.89 11.71 4.35
CA VAL A 118 11.58 12.25 3.16
C VAL A 118 11.09 13.68 2.85
N VAL A 119 9.78 13.93 2.95
CA VAL A 119 9.20 15.27 2.69
C VAL A 119 9.54 16.27 3.80
N LYS A 120 9.70 15.80 5.04
CA LYS A 120 10.00 16.66 6.19
C LYS A 120 11.46 17.14 6.20
N GLY A 121 12.38 16.38 5.60
CA GLY A 121 13.82 16.63 5.64
C GLY A 121 14.47 15.95 6.83
#